data_AF-A0A640VWL3-F1
#
_entry.id   AF-A0A640VWL3-F1
#
_cell.length_a   1.000
_cell.length_b   1.000
_cell.length_c   1.000
_cell.angle_alpha   90.00
_cell.angle_beta   90.00
_cell.angle_gamma   90.00
#
_symmetry.space_group_name_H-M   'P 1'
#
loop_
_entity.id
_entity.type
_entity.pdbx_description
1 polymer ?
#
loop_
_entity_poly.entity_id
_entity_poly.type
_entity_poly.pdbx_seq_one_letter_code
_entity_poly.pdbx_strand_id
1 'polypeptide(L)'
;MTYIVNDSCIACKYTDCVEVCPVDCFYEGENMLVIHPDECIDCGVCEPECPADAIRPDTEPDMEKWVEFNRKYSEMWPVIITKKDPLPDAEERDGETGKLEKYFSEAPGEGG
;
A
#
# COMPACT_ATOMS: atom_id res chain seq x y z
N MET A 1 5.92 -14.16 6.71
CA MET A 1 5.75 -13.91 5.28
C MET A 1 4.49 -13.09 5.16
N THR A 2 4.63 -11.95 4.52
CA THR A 2 3.57 -10.97 4.31
C THR A 2 3.83 -10.29 2.98
N TYR A 3 2.80 -9.65 2.46
CA TYR A 3 2.97 -8.66 1.43
C TYR A 3 3.21 -7.29 2.04
N ILE A 4 3.93 -6.44 1.32
CA ILE A 4 4.18 -5.04 1.67
C ILE A 4 3.73 -4.14 0.52
N VAL A 5 3.48 -2.88 0.84
CA VAL A 5 3.34 -1.80 -0.15
C VAL A 5 4.59 -0.92 -0.09
N ASN A 6 5.22 -0.67 -1.25
CA ASN A 6 6.47 0.08 -1.34
C ASN A 6 6.29 1.50 -1.93
N ASP A 7 7.42 2.13 -2.25
CA ASP A 7 7.55 3.48 -2.82
C ASP A 7 6.58 3.75 -3.98
N SER A 8 6.38 2.76 -4.84
CA SER A 8 5.60 2.93 -6.07
C SER A 8 4.12 3.25 -5.82
N CYS A 9 3.57 2.92 -4.66
CA CYS A 9 2.18 3.26 -4.33
C CYS A 9 2.01 4.76 -4.02
N ILE A 10 3.07 5.38 -3.47
CA ILE A 10 3.01 6.75 -2.95
C ILE A 10 2.60 7.69 -4.06
N ALA A 11 1.62 8.53 -3.75
CA ALA A 11 1.08 9.54 -4.65
C ALA A 11 0.36 8.98 -5.90
N CYS A 12 0.19 7.66 -6.00
CA CYS A 12 -0.69 6.99 -6.96
C CYS A 12 -1.99 6.54 -6.29
N LYS A 13 -1.88 5.70 -5.24
CA LYS A 13 -3.01 5.21 -4.43
C LYS A 13 -4.23 4.80 -5.27
N TYR A 14 -4.05 3.81 -6.16
CA TYR A 14 -5.11 3.31 -7.04
C TYR A 14 -6.22 2.55 -6.30
N THR A 15 -5.89 1.88 -5.20
CA THR A 15 -6.79 1.11 -4.31
C THR A 15 -7.40 -0.17 -4.88
N ASP A 16 -7.09 -0.62 -6.11
CA ASP A 16 -7.58 -1.89 -6.67
C ASP A 16 -7.29 -3.11 -5.78
N CYS A 17 -6.16 -3.09 -5.07
CA CYS A 17 -5.73 -4.18 -4.20
C CYS A 17 -6.68 -4.49 -3.03
N VAL A 18 -7.53 -3.54 -2.62
CA VAL A 18 -8.46 -3.75 -1.49
C VAL A 18 -9.65 -4.64 -1.89
N GLU A 19 -10.06 -4.66 -3.16
CA GLU A 19 -11.22 -5.44 -3.62
C GLU A 19 -10.98 -6.96 -3.59
N VAL A 20 -9.72 -7.37 -3.62
CA VAL A 20 -9.32 -8.78 -3.69
C VAL A 20 -8.79 -9.31 -2.36
N CYS A 21 -8.61 -8.45 -1.35
CA CYS A 21 -8.07 -8.87 -0.06
C CYS A 21 -9.10 -9.69 0.72
N PRO A 22 -8.86 -10.98 1.03
CA PRO A 22 -9.85 -11.82 1.70
C PRO A 22 -9.97 -11.56 3.22
N VAL A 23 -9.08 -10.75 3.79
CA VAL A 23 -8.95 -10.51 5.23
C VAL A 23 -8.91 -9.02 5.57
N ASP A 24 -9.23 -8.14 4.61
CA ASP A 24 -9.39 -6.70 4.84
C ASP A 24 -8.19 -6.01 5.52
N CYS A 25 -6.96 -6.51 5.29
CA CYS A 25 -5.76 -6.05 6.00
C CYS A 25 -5.07 -4.83 5.39
N PHE A 26 -5.80 -3.98 4.65
CA PHE A 26 -5.28 -2.73 4.08
C PHE A 26 -5.63 -1.52 4.93
N TYR A 27 -4.66 -0.62 5.09
CA TYR A 27 -4.78 0.57 5.92
C TYR A 27 -4.43 1.81 5.10
N GLU A 28 -5.23 2.85 5.25
CA GLU A 28 -5.27 3.99 4.34
C GLU A 28 -4.54 5.22 4.91
N GLY A 29 -3.48 5.63 4.24
CA GLY A 29 -2.88 6.95 4.41
C GLY A 29 -3.50 7.98 3.48
N GLU A 30 -3.15 9.25 3.66
CA GLU A 30 -3.60 10.33 2.78
C GLU A 30 -3.27 10.02 1.31
N ASN A 31 -2.06 9.53 1.03
CA ASN A 31 -1.56 9.35 -0.33
C ASN A 31 -0.93 7.99 -0.66
N MET A 32 -1.11 6.97 0.19
CA MET A 32 -0.74 5.58 -0.10
C MET A 32 -1.56 4.62 0.75
N LEU A 33 -1.42 3.32 0.48
CA LEU A 33 -1.92 2.24 1.34
C LEU A 33 -0.75 1.47 1.96
N VAL A 34 -1.03 0.77 3.07
CA VAL A 34 -0.12 -0.23 3.66
C VAL A 34 -0.88 -1.49 4.02
N ILE A 35 -0.14 -2.61 4.13
CA ILE A 35 -0.67 -3.92 4.54
C ILE A 35 -0.28 -4.20 5.99
N HIS A 36 -1.22 -4.63 6.83
CA HIS A 36 -0.87 -5.06 8.19
C HIS A 36 -0.20 -6.44 8.17
N PRO A 37 1.08 -6.55 8.58
CA PRO A 37 1.88 -7.76 8.37
C PRO A 37 1.41 -8.98 9.18
N ASP A 38 0.76 -8.76 10.33
CA ASP A 38 0.24 -9.86 11.15
C ASP A 38 -1.17 -10.31 10.76
N GLU A 39 -1.87 -9.53 9.93
CA GLU A 39 -3.22 -9.84 9.43
C GLU A 39 -3.17 -10.42 8.02
N CYS A 40 -2.15 -10.04 7.24
CA CYS A 40 -1.89 -10.63 5.94
C CYS A 40 -1.68 -12.15 6.04
N ILE A 41 -2.44 -12.90 5.25
CA ILE A 41 -2.37 -14.37 5.18
C ILE A 41 -1.53 -14.89 4.01
N ASP A 42 -0.73 -14.02 3.38
CA ASP A 42 0.22 -14.39 2.32
C ASP A 42 -0.43 -15.12 1.12
N CYS A 43 -1.62 -14.67 0.71
CA CYS A 43 -2.36 -15.28 -0.40
C CYS A 43 -1.95 -14.80 -1.80
N GLY A 44 -1.25 -13.66 -1.89
CA GLY A 44 -0.67 -13.12 -3.13
C GLY A 44 -1.64 -12.56 -4.17
N VAL A 45 -2.95 -12.54 -3.89
CA VAL A 45 -3.95 -12.10 -4.88
C VAL A 45 -3.91 -10.60 -5.16
N CYS A 46 -3.39 -9.79 -4.23
CA CYS A 46 -3.33 -8.32 -4.38
C CYS A 46 -2.13 -7.84 -5.21
N GLU A 47 -1.07 -8.65 -5.33
CA GLU A 47 0.14 -8.31 -6.08
C GLU A 47 -0.14 -7.98 -7.56
N PRO A 48 -0.80 -8.86 -8.35
CA PRO A 48 -1.06 -8.58 -9.77
C PRO A 48 -2.12 -7.49 -10.01
N GLU A 49 -2.90 -7.13 -8.99
CA GLU A 49 -3.97 -6.14 -9.11
C GLU A 49 -3.47 -4.71 -8.93
N CYS A 50 -2.24 -4.50 -8.42
CA CYS A 50 -1.70 -3.17 -8.21
C CYS A 50 -1.17 -2.57 -9.53
N PRO A 51 -1.79 -1.51 -10.10
CA PRO A 51 -1.33 -0.95 -11.36
C PRO A 51 0.08 -0.34 -11.27
N ALA A 52 0.42 0.20 -10.10
CA ALA A 52 1.73 0.79 -9.80
C ALA A 52 2.83 -0.24 -9.53
N ASP A 53 2.50 -1.54 -9.58
CA ASP A 53 3.44 -2.63 -9.30
C ASP A 53 4.17 -2.45 -7.95
N ALA A 54 3.42 -1.98 -6.93
CA ALA A 54 3.93 -1.54 -5.64
C ALA A 54 3.88 -2.61 -4.53
N ILE A 55 3.20 -3.73 -4.80
CA ILE A 55 2.97 -4.79 -3.82
C ILE A 55 3.97 -5.92 -4.07
N ARG A 56 4.74 -6.29 -3.05
CA ARG A 56 5.77 -7.34 -3.12
C ARG A 56 5.77 -8.23 -1.88
N PRO A 57 6.19 -9.50 -2.00
CA PRO A 57 6.38 -10.35 -0.84
C PRO A 57 7.60 -9.90 -0.03
N ASP A 58 7.53 -10.00 1.30
CA ASP A 58 8.61 -9.68 2.24
C ASP A 58 9.85 -10.57 2.07
N THR A 59 9.75 -11.66 1.31
CA THR A 59 10.85 -12.56 0.98
C THR A 59 11.79 -12.03 -0.10
N GLU A 60 11.41 -10.96 -0.81
CA GLU A 60 12.31 -10.30 -1.76
C GLU A 60 13.46 -9.56 -1.04
N PRO A 61 14.61 -9.38 -1.71
CA PRO A 61 15.72 -8.62 -1.13
C PRO A 61 15.35 -7.18 -0.76
N ASP A 62 15.95 -6.66 0.31
CA ASP A 62 15.84 -5.26 0.74
C ASP A 62 14.42 -4.81 1.14
N MET A 63 13.56 -5.76 1.55
CA MET A 63 12.17 -5.49 1.96
C MET A 63 12.00 -5.16 3.44
N GLU A 64 13.02 -5.36 4.29
CA GLU A 64 12.89 -5.17 5.74
C GLU A 64 12.39 -3.77 6.11
N LYS A 65 12.88 -2.73 5.42
CA LYS A 65 12.43 -1.35 5.65
C LYS A 65 10.94 -1.16 5.38
N TRP A 66 10.41 -1.87 4.37
CA TRP A 66 9.01 -1.77 3.97
C TRP A 66 8.11 -2.56 4.90
N VAL A 67 8.58 -3.68 5.45
CA VAL A 67 7.86 -4.41 6.50
C VAL A 67 7.66 -3.52 7.73
N GLU A 68 8.72 -2.87 8.21
CA GLU A 68 8.65 -1.95 9.36
C GLU A 68 7.76 -0.74 9.06
N PHE A 69 7.88 -0.18 7.86
CA PHE A 69 7.06 0.93 7.40
C PHE A 69 5.57 0.56 7.38
N ASN A 70 5.22 -0.56 6.76
CA ASN A 70 3.84 -1.02 6.64
C ASN A 70 3.25 -1.30 8.03
N ARG A 71 4.01 -1.96 8.92
CA ARG A 71 3.62 -2.18 10.32
C ARG A 71 3.28 -0.87 11.02
N LYS A 72 4.21 0.09 11.03
CA LYS A 72 4.05 1.38 11.71
C LYS A 72 2.75 2.06 11.30
N TYR A 73 2.49 2.18 10.00
CA TYR A 73 1.33 2.92 9.51
C TYR A 73 0.03 2.11 9.58
N SER A 74 0.09 0.78 9.51
CA SER A 74 -1.09 -0.07 9.73
C SER A 74 -1.62 0.03 11.17
N GLU A 75 -0.76 0.31 12.16
CA GLU A 75 -1.19 0.54 13.54
C GLU A 75 -1.78 1.94 13.77
N MET A 76 -1.58 2.88 12.83
CA MET A 76 -1.93 4.30 12.98
C MET A 76 -3.08 4.76 12.10
N TRP A 77 -3.25 4.14 10.93
CA TRP A 77 -4.20 4.55 9.91
C TRP A 77 -5.51 3.77 10.01
N PRO A 78 -6.61 4.29 9.43
CA PRO A 78 -7.86 3.54 9.36
C PRO A 78 -7.80 2.41 8.33
N VAL A 79 -8.60 1.37 8.54
CA VAL A 79 -8.80 0.28 7.58
C VAL A 79 -9.55 0.79 6.35
N ILE A 80 -9.21 0.26 5.17
CA ILE A 80 -9.94 0.45 3.91
C ILE A 80 -10.27 -0.91 3.29
N ILE A 81 -11.56 -1.11 2.99
CA ILE A 81 -12.12 -2.33 2.40
C ILE A 81 -12.87 -2.03 1.08
N THR A 82 -13.02 -0.75 0.73
CA THR A 82 -13.69 -0.31 -0.49
C THR A 82 -12.74 0.43 -1.43
N LYS A 83 -12.82 0.10 -2.72
CA LYS A 83 -12.10 0.81 -3.77
C LYS A 83 -12.59 2.26 -3.89
N LYS A 84 -11.63 3.16 -4.09
CA LYS A 84 -11.83 4.58 -4.36
C LYS A 84 -11.17 4.95 -5.69
N ASP A 85 -11.52 6.13 -6.20
CA ASP A 85 -10.81 6.66 -7.36
C ASP A 85 -9.32 6.92 -7.02
N PRO A 86 -8.40 6.67 -7.96
CA PRO A 86 -6.98 7.00 -7.79
C PRO A 86 -6.77 8.49 -7.54
N LEU A 87 -5.58 8.86 -7.06
CA LEU A 87 -5.23 10.27 -6.92
C LEU A 87 -5.19 10.98 -8.30
N PRO A 88 -5.51 12.29 -8.38
CA PRO A 88 -5.60 13.00 -9.66
C PRO A 88 -4.36 12.89 -10.56
N ASP A 89 -3.17 12.84 -9.96
CA ASP A 89 -1.89 12.79 -10.68
C ASP A 89 -1.28 11.37 -10.67
N ALA A 90 -2.07 10.33 -10.42
CA ALA A 90 -1.56 8.96 -10.23
C ALA A 90 -0.83 8.44 -11.46
N GLU A 91 -1.38 8.65 -12.66
CA GLU A 91 -0.76 8.23 -13.93
C GLU A 91 0.58 8.94 -14.20
N GLU A 92 0.70 10.21 -13.82
CA GLU A 92 1.94 10.98 -14.01
C GLU A 92 3.05 10.53 -13.07
N ARG A 93 2.67 10.05 -11.89
CA ARG A 93 3.57 9.63 -10.80
C ARG A 93 3.85 8.13 -10.81
N ASP A 94 3.21 7.39 -11.70
CA ASP A 94 3.45 5.96 -11.88
C ASP A 94 4.85 5.71 -12.46
N GLY A 95 5.57 4.75 -11.89
CA GLY A 95 6.96 4.47 -12.25
C GLY A 95 8.01 5.50 -11.79
N GLU A 96 7.62 6.62 -11.16
CA GLU A 96 8.58 7.54 -10.53
C GLU A 96 9.19 6.91 -9.26
N THR A 97 10.49 7.12 -9.05
CA THR A 97 11.24 6.61 -7.89
C THR A 97 11.56 7.70 -6.86
N GLY A 98 11.73 7.28 -5.61
CA GLY A 98 12.03 8.17 -4.48
C GLY A 98 10.82 9.01 -4.08
N LYS A 99 9.63 8.44 -4.19
CA LYS A 99 8.37 9.10 -3.86
C LYS A 99 8.18 9.24 -2.35
N LEU A 100 8.81 8.38 -1.58
CA LEU A 100 8.89 8.44 -0.13
C LEU A 100 9.46 9.78 0.34
N GLU A 101 10.52 10.28 -0.29
CA GLU A 101 11.13 11.55 0.10
C GLU A 101 10.40 12.77 -0.50
N LYS A 102 9.79 12.61 -1.67
CA LYS A 102 9.19 13.72 -2.43
C LYS A 102 7.76 14.05 -2.01
N TYR A 103 6.95 13.02 -1.74
CA TYR A 103 5.50 13.17 -1.70
C TYR A 103 4.85 12.56 -0.48
N PHE A 104 5.51 11.63 0.20
CA PHE A 104 4.90 10.88 1.31
C PHE A 104 4.29 11.78 2.39
N SER A 105 3.10 11.39 2.85
CA SER A 105 2.42 12.02 3.97
C SER A 105 2.17 11.00 5.08
N GLU A 106 2.48 11.36 6.33
CA GLU A 106 2.16 10.55 7.50
C GLU A 106 0.67 10.64 7.91
N ALA A 107 -0.09 11.55 7.29
CA ALA A 107 -1.49 11.78 7.65
C ALA A 107 -2.36 10.55 7.30
N PRO A 108 -3.32 10.20 8.17
CA PRO A 108 -4.28 9.14 7.88
C PRO A 108 -5.20 9.53 6.72
N GLY A 109 -5.67 8.53 5.98
CA GLY A 109 -6.77 8.67 5.02
C GLY A 109 -8.13 8.67 5.71
N GLU A 110 -9.18 8.48 4.93
CA GLU A 110 -10.56 8.53 5.42
C GLU A 110 -11.06 7.17 5.95
N GLY A 111 -10.40 6.07 5.59
CA GLY A 111 -10.89 4.71 5.74
C GLY A 111 -12.06 4.42 4.79
N GLY A 112 -12.67 3.25 4.92
CA GLY A 112 -13.93 2.95 4.24
C GLY A 112 -14.18 1.49 3.98
#